data_AF-A0A0D2ZXB0-F1
#
_entry.id   AF-A0A0D2ZXB0-F1
#
_cell.length_a   1.000
_cell.length_b   1.000
_cell.length_c   1.000
_cell.angle_alpha   90.00
_cell.angle_beta   90.00
_cell.angle_gamma   90.00
#
_symmetry.space_group_name_H-M   'P 1'
#
loop_
_entity.id
_entity.type
_entity.pdbx_description
1 polymer ?
#
loop_
_entity_poly.entity_id
_entity_poly.type
_entity_poly.pdbx_seq_one_letter_code
_entity_poly.pdbx_strand_id
1 'polypeptide(L)'
;MAVSTRRPGSMMVIANVSMFLALVVSGPIAVEAARAFFVFGDSLVDSGNNNYLVTTARADSPPYGIDFPSRRPTGRFSNGLNIPDLISYVCLLISLTVLD
;
A
#
# COMPACT_ATOMS: atom_id res chain seq x y z
N MET A 1 -10.77 51.56 8.63
CA MET A 1 -10.89 50.12 8.31
C MET A 1 -10.69 49.36 9.61
N ALA A 2 -11.73 49.25 10.45
CA ALA A 2 -11.61 48.67 11.79
C ALA A 2 -12.00 47.19 11.73
N VAL A 3 -11.00 46.30 11.84
CA VAL A 3 -11.26 44.88 12.14
C VAL A 3 -11.85 44.85 13.54
N SER A 4 -13.17 44.63 13.59
CA SER A 4 -13.94 44.42 14.80
C SER A 4 -13.25 43.36 15.67
N THR A 5 -12.72 43.79 16.81
CA THR A 5 -12.12 42.92 17.83
C THR A 5 -13.24 42.11 18.48
N ARG A 6 -13.61 40.99 17.85
CA ARG A 6 -14.56 40.03 18.43
C ARG A 6 -14.00 39.55 19.77
N ARG A 7 -14.80 39.67 20.83
CA ARG A 7 -14.47 39.22 22.20
C ARG A 7 -13.89 37.80 22.16
N PRO A 8 -12.79 37.49 22.87
CA PRO A 8 -12.06 36.22 22.73
C PRO A 8 -12.94 34.96 22.90
N GLY A 9 -13.95 35.03 23.78
CA GLY A 9 -14.91 33.93 23.96
C GLY A 9 -15.77 33.64 22.72
N SER A 10 -16.09 34.65 21.91
CA SER A 10 -16.88 34.47 20.69
C SER A 10 -16.08 33.79 19.56
N MET A 11 -14.77 34.01 19.51
CA MET A 11 -13.89 33.33 18.55
C MET A 11 -13.71 31.85 18.91
N MET A 12 -13.62 31.53 20.20
CA MET A 12 -13.58 30.14 20.66
C MET A 12 -14.86 29.37 20.29
N VAL A 13 -16.03 29.98 20.45
CA VAL A 13 -17.30 29.34 20.10
C VAL A 13 -17.36 29.04 18.59
N ILE A 14 -16.96 30.00 17.76
CA ILE A 14 -16.94 29.81 16.30
C ILE A 14 -15.97 28.70 15.90
N ALA A 15 -14.77 28.65 16.50
CA ALA A 15 -13.77 27.63 16.21
C ALA A 15 -14.26 26.20 16.58
N ASN A 16 -14.94 26.06 17.73
CA ASN A 16 -15.49 24.78 18.15
C ASN A 16 -16.62 24.33 17.23
N VAL A 17 -17.52 25.24 16.84
CA VAL A 17 -18.61 24.94 15.91
C VAL A 17 -18.07 24.55 14.53
N SER A 18 -17.05 25.25 14.02
CA SER A 18 -16.43 24.90 12.73
C SER A 18 -15.70 23.56 12.78
N MET A 19 -15.07 23.23 13.91
CA MET A 19 -14.40 21.93 14.09
C MET A 19 -15.42 20.79 14.15
N PHE A 20 -16.52 20.99 14.86
CA PHE A 20 -17.60 20.01 14.94
C PHE A 20 -18.28 19.80 13.58
N LEU A 21 -18.51 20.89 12.84
CA LEU A 21 -19.06 20.81 11.49
C LEU A 21 -18.09 20.12 10.52
N ALA A 22 -16.78 20.40 10.60
CA ALA A 22 -15.78 19.72 9.78
C ALA A 22 -15.72 18.21 10.06
N LEU A 23 -15.88 17.81 11.33
CA LEU A 23 -15.96 16.40 11.72
C LEU A 23 -17.21 15.71 11.16
N VAL A 24 -18.37 16.39 11.18
CA VAL A 24 -19.63 15.85 10.64
C VAL A 24 -19.59 15.73 9.11
N VAL A 25 -18.87 16.63 8.42
CA VAL A 25 -18.72 16.61 6.96
C VAL A 25 -17.69 15.57 6.50
N SER A 26 -16.64 15.30 7.28
CA SER A 26 -15.74 14.16 7.03
C SER A 26 -16.38 12.85 7.49
N GLY A 27 -17.25 12.28 6.65
CA GLY A 27 -17.67 10.88 6.79
C GLY A 27 -16.47 9.92 6.69
N PRO A 28 -16.61 8.65 7.12
CA PRO A 28 -15.56 7.66 6.95
C PRO A 28 -15.26 7.51 5.47
N ILE A 29 -14.00 7.73 5.08
CA ILE A 29 -13.52 7.37 3.75
C ILE A 29 -13.58 5.85 3.70
N ALA A 30 -14.50 5.31 2.90
CA ALA A 30 -14.53 3.89 2.60
C ALA A 30 -13.23 3.57 1.85
N VAL A 31 -12.24 3.06 2.57
CA VAL A 31 -11.06 2.48 1.95
C VAL A 31 -11.50 1.15 1.39
N GLU A 32 -11.48 1.01 0.07
CA GLU A 32 -11.79 -0.25 -0.59
C GLU A 32 -10.88 -1.34 -0.02
N ALA A 33 -11.48 -2.46 0.38
CA ALA A 33 -10.74 -3.57 0.96
C ALA A 33 -9.72 -4.07 -0.06
N ALA A 34 -8.45 -4.13 0.34
CA ALA A 34 -7.39 -4.66 -0.50
C ALA A 34 -7.75 -6.09 -0.96
N ARG A 35 -7.68 -6.34 -2.27
CA ARG A 35 -7.91 -7.69 -2.82
C ARG A 35 -6.73 -8.58 -2.48
N ALA A 36 -6.98 -9.66 -1.76
CA ALA A 36 -5.98 -10.65 -1.43
C ALA A 36 -5.93 -11.76 -2.49
N PHE A 37 -4.73 -12.13 -2.92
CA PHE A 37 -4.48 -13.29 -3.76
C PHE A 37 -3.78 -14.36 -2.95
N PHE A 38 -4.30 -15.59 -2.99
CA PHE A 38 -3.62 -16.76 -2.45
C PHE A 38 -2.93 -17.49 -3.60
N VAL A 39 -1.61 -17.57 -3.54
CA VAL A 39 -0.78 -18.12 -4.60
C VAL A 39 -0.11 -19.39 -4.08
N PHE A 40 -0.39 -20.51 -4.72
CA PHE A 40 0.18 -21.81 -4.41
C PHE A 40 1.05 -22.26 -5.58
N GLY A 41 2.23 -22.82 -5.30
CA GLY A 41 3.12 -23.32 -6.34
C GLY A 41 4.52 -23.62 -5.82
N ASP A 42 5.49 -23.60 -6.75
CA ASP A 42 6.90 -23.90 -6.50
C ASP A 42 7.76 -22.61 -6.44
N SER A 43 9.06 -22.73 -6.67
CA SER A 43 10.03 -21.64 -6.66
C SER A 43 9.71 -20.49 -7.62
N LEU A 44 8.96 -20.72 -8.71
CA LEU A 44 8.59 -19.69 -9.68
C LEU A 44 7.59 -18.66 -9.12
N VAL A 45 6.86 -19.04 -8.08
CA VAL A 45 5.91 -18.15 -7.39
C VAL A 45 6.37 -17.79 -5.98
N ASP A 46 7.48 -18.37 -5.52
CA ASP A 46 8.06 -18.07 -4.22
C ASP A 46 8.65 -16.65 -4.18
N SER A 47 8.29 -15.91 -3.13
CA SER A 47 8.81 -14.58 -2.82
C SER A 47 9.69 -14.56 -1.56
N GLY A 48 10.20 -15.72 -1.14
CA GLY A 48 11.15 -15.85 -0.04
C GLY A 48 10.65 -16.70 1.12
N ASN A 49 9.58 -17.48 0.95
CA ASN A 49 9.11 -18.43 1.97
C ASN A 49 10.20 -19.44 2.31
N ASN A 50 10.97 -19.89 1.31
CA ASN A 50 12.03 -20.86 1.53
C ASN A 50 13.23 -20.34 2.35
N ASN A 51 13.38 -19.02 2.50
CA ASN A 51 14.45 -18.43 3.32
C ASN A 51 14.26 -18.75 4.81
N TYR A 52 13.05 -19.13 5.22
CA TYR A 52 12.71 -19.52 6.59
C TYR A 52 12.78 -21.03 6.84
N LEU A 53 13.08 -21.83 5.81
CA LEU A 53 13.15 -23.29 5.88
C LEU A 53 14.59 -23.78 5.82
N VAL A 54 14.89 -24.94 6.43
CA VAL A 54 16.20 -25.59 6.33
C VAL A 54 16.32 -26.32 4.99
N THR A 55 16.42 -25.54 3.91
CA THR A 55 16.54 -26.01 2.53
C THR A 55 17.67 -25.28 1.82
N THR A 56 18.29 -25.93 0.83
CA THR A 56 19.27 -25.32 -0.08
C THR A 56 18.61 -24.54 -1.20
N ALA A 57 17.32 -24.75 -1.45
CA ALA A 57 16.56 -23.99 -2.44
C ALA A 57 16.16 -22.63 -1.87
N ARG A 58 17.11 -21.70 -1.81
CA ARG A 58 16.90 -20.32 -1.35
C ARG A 58 17.29 -19.32 -2.42
N ALA A 59 16.58 -18.19 -2.43
CA ALA A 59 16.84 -17.07 -3.34
C ALA A 59 17.29 -15.81 -2.57
N ASP A 60 18.10 -16.03 -1.53
CA ASP A 60 18.66 -15.01 -0.63
C ASP A 60 20.12 -14.65 -0.97
N SER A 61 20.68 -15.22 -2.05
CA SER A 61 22.05 -14.97 -2.50
C SER A 61 22.11 -14.49 -3.96
N PRO A 62 23.22 -13.85 -4.40
CA PRO A 62 23.47 -13.62 -5.82
C PRO A 62 23.40 -14.93 -6.62
N PRO A 63 22.93 -14.92 -7.88
CA PRO A 63 22.66 -13.76 -8.73
C PRO A 63 21.27 -13.12 -8.55
N TYR A 64 20.42 -13.65 -7.65
CA TYR A 64 19.02 -13.23 -7.57
C TYR A 64 18.87 -11.77 -7.18
N GLY A 65 17.99 -11.09 -7.91
CA GLY A 65 17.66 -9.69 -7.69
C GLY A 65 18.76 -8.67 -8.05
N ILE A 66 19.78 -9.08 -8.81
CA ILE A 66 20.87 -8.19 -9.24
C ILE A 66 20.38 -7.04 -10.15
N ASP A 67 19.30 -7.26 -10.91
CA ASP A 67 18.75 -6.27 -11.84
C ASP A 67 17.74 -5.31 -11.17
N PHE A 68 17.38 -5.53 -9.89
CA PHE A 68 16.57 -4.56 -9.16
C PHE A 68 17.38 -3.31 -8.81
N PRO A 69 16.72 -2.15 -8.63
CA PRO A 69 17.38 -0.92 -8.19
C PRO A 69 18.16 -1.07 -6.88
N SER A 70 17.71 -1.97 -6.00
CA SER A 70 18.38 -2.28 -4.73
C SER A 70 19.61 -3.19 -4.88
N ARG A 71 19.74 -3.92 -6.00
CA ARG A 71 20.75 -4.96 -6.25
C ARG A 71 20.89 -5.98 -5.12
N ARG A 72 19.80 -6.23 -4.41
CA ARG A 72 19.75 -7.14 -3.26
C ARG A 72 18.84 -8.33 -3.59
N PRO A 73 19.19 -9.54 -3.12
CA PRO A 73 18.31 -10.69 -3.23
C PRO A 73 16.95 -10.38 -2.60
N THR A 74 15.89 -10.63 -3.35
CA THR A 74 14.50 -10.33 -2.96
C THR A 74 13.79 -11.54 -2.37
N GLY A 75 14.43 -12.72 -2.34
CA GLY A 75 13.77 -13.99 -2.03
C GLY A 75 13.07 -14.62 -3.24
N ARG A 76 13.16 -14.02 -4.42
CA ARG A 76 12.59 -14.55 -5.67
C ARG A 76 13.66 -15.24 -6.49
N PHE A 77 13.31 -16.38 -7.08
CA PHE A 77 14.18 -17.12 -8.00
C PHE A 77 14.29 -16.46 -9.38
N SER A 78 14.37 -15.14 -9.42
CA SER A 78 14.52 -14.35 -10.64
C SER A 78 15.20 -13.00 -10.36
N ASN A 79 15.53 -12.27 -11.42
CA ASN A 79 16.02 -10.90 -11.33
C ASN A 79 14.91 -9.85 -11.48
N GLY A 80 13.65 -10.28 -11.48
CA GLY A 80 12.50 -9.42 -11.76
C GLY A 80 11.25 -9.81 -10.98
N LEU A 81 10.12 -9.29 -11.45
CA LEU A 81 8.81 -9.66 -10.92
C LEU A 81 8.42 -11.07 -11.41
N ASN A 82 7.80 -11.85 -10.54
CA ASN A 82 7.27 -13.16 -10.90
C ASN A 82 5.85 -12.99 -11.46
N ILE A 83 5.31 -14.02 -12.11
CA ILE A 83 3.95 -14.02 -12.67
C ILE A 83 2.88 -13.54 -11.67
N PRO A 84 2.89 -13.92 -10.37
CA PRO A 84 1.93 -13.42 -9.39
C PRO A 84 1.90 -11.90 -9.25
N ASP A 85 3.05 -11.24 -9.37
CA ASP A 85 3.12 -9.79 -9.28
C ASP A 85 2.49 -9.13 -10.50
N LEU A 86 2.76 -9.66 -11.69
CA LEU A 86 2.15 -9.16 -12.92
C LEU A 86 0.63 -9.32 -12.87
N ILE A 87 0.13 -10.47 -12.39
CA ILE A 87 -1.31 -10.69 -12.21
C ILE A 87 -1.88 -9.69 -11.20
N SER A 88 -1.18 -9.44 -10.09
CA SER A 88 -1.60 -8.44 -9.10
C SER A 88 -1.68 -7.04 -9.73
N TYR A 89 -0.70 -6.64 -10.53
CA TYR A 89 -0.72 -5.35 -11.22
C TYR A 89 -1.84 -5.25 -12.25
N VAL A 90 -2.05 -6.27 -13.07
CA VAL A 90 -3.12 -6.30 -14.06
C VAL A 90 -4.49 -6.25 -13.38
N CYS A 91 -4.68 -6.98 -12.29
CA CYS A 91 -5.95 -6.99 -11.58
C CYS A 91 -6.21 -5.66 -10.84
N LEU A 92 -5.16 -5.01 -10.33
CA LEU A 92 -5.23 -3.65 -9.81
C LEU A 92 -5.65 -2.67 -10.93
N LEU A 93 -5.00 -2.74 -12.09
CA LEU A 93 -5.29 -1.88 -13.24
C LEU A 93 -6.73 -2.04 -13.71
N ILE A 94 -7.20 -3.29 -13.85
CA ILE A 94 -8.59 -3.58 -14.24
C ILE A 94 -9.58 -3.05 -13.20
N SER A 95 -9.31 -3.24 -11.90
CA SER A 95 -10.19 -2.72 -10.85
C SER A 95 -10.28 -1.19 -10.86
N LEU A 96 -9.17 -0.50 -11.15
CA LEU A 96 -9.17 0.96 -11.30
C LEU A 96 -9.96 1.40 -12.54
N THR A 97 -9.91 0.67 -13.65
CA THR A 97 -10.66 1.02 -14.87
C THR A 97 -12.16 0.66 -14.85
N VAL A 98 -12.60 -0.17 -13.90
CA VAL A 98 -14.01 -0.62 -13.80
C VAL A 98 -14.78 0.15 -12.71
N LEU A 99 -14.08 0.96 -11.91
CA LEU A 99 -14.68 1.85 -10.90
C LEU A 99 -14.89 3.31 -11.40
N ASP A 100 -14.62 3.58 -12.68
CA ASP A 100 -14.96 4.84 -13.37
C ASP A 100 -16.24 4.74 -14.21
#